data_AF-A0A931VWV9-F1
#
_entry.id   AF-A0A931VWV9-F1
#
_cell.length_a   1.000
_cell.length_b   1.000
_cell.length_c   1.000
_cell.angle_alpha   90.00
_cell.angle_beta   90.00
_cell.angle_gamma   90.00
#
_symmetry.space_group_name_H-M   'P 1'
#
loop_
_entity.id
_entity.type
_entity.pdbx_description
1 polymer ?
#
loop_
_entity_poly.entity_id
_entity_poly.type
_entity_poly.pdbx_seq_one_letter_code
_entity_poly.pdbx_strand_id
1 'polypeptide(L)' 'MSEFTKIMLNKRGCPSKEDVDKFLSAGFSQEQILAVILAISVKTISNYTNHIFQTPLDAAFKVREWKGYKVA' A
#
# COMPACT_ATOMS: atom_id res chain seq x y z
N MET A 1 2.81 -11.20 3.87
CA MET A 1 2.51 -9.75 3.98
C MET A 1 2.12 -9.08 2.67
N SER A 2 2.97 -9.06 1.63
CA SER A 2 2.65 -8.38 0.35
C SER A 2 1.27 -8.77 -0.22
N GLU A 3 0.96 -10.06 -0.27
CA GLU A 3 -0.31 -10.54 -0.81
C GLU A 3 -1.52 -10.07 0.02
N PHE A 4 -1.44 -10.17 1.35
CA PHE A 4 -2.48 -9.68 2.25
C PHE A 4 -2.71 -8.17 2.09
N THR A 5 -1.66 -7.37 1.91
CA THR A 5 -1.80 -5.93 1.62
C THR A 5 -2.56 -5.67 0.31
N LYS A 6 -2.31 -6.45 -0.74
CA LYS A 6 -3.07 -6.33 -2.00
C LYS A 6 -4.54 -6.69 -1.80
N ILE A 7 -4.83 -7.75 -1.05
CA ILE A 7 -6.21 -8.15 -0.71
C ILE A 7 -6.91 -7.02 0.02
N MET A 8 -6.29 -6.47 1.07
CA MET A 8 -6.82 -5.35 1.85
C MET A 8 -7.08 -4.13 0.96
N LEU A 9 -6.16 -3.79 0.06
CA LEU A 9 -6.33 -2.66 -0.86
C LEU A 9 -7.48 -2.91 -1.86
N ASN A 10 -7.45 -4.05 -2.56
CA ASN A 10 -8.40 -4.36 -3.63
C ASN A 10 -9.83 -4.59 -3.11
N LYS A 11 -9.96 -5.21 -1.93
CA LYS A 11 -11.24 -5.44 -1.26
C LYS A 11 -11.65 -4.29 -0.33
N ARG A 12 -10.97 -3.14 -0.39
CA ARG A 12 -11.31 -1.93 0.40
C ARG A 12 -11.41 -2.20 1.91
N GLY A 13 -10.51 -3.00 2.46
CA GLY A 13 -10.46 -3.33 3.88
C GLY A 13 -11.39 -4.46 4.32
N CYS A 14 -12.06 -5.14 3.38
CA CYS A 14 -12.96 -6.27 3.66
C CYS A 14 -12.37 -7.62 3.21
N PRO A 15 -11.32 -8.14 3.87
CA PRO A 15 -10.79 -9.47 3.56
C PRO A 15 -11.80 -10.56 3.96
N SER A 16 -11.69 -11.74 3.33
CA SER A 16 -12.43 -12.91 3.84
C SER A 16 -11.77 -13.44 5.11
N LYS A 17 -12.48 -14.28 5.86
CA LYS A 17 -11.88 -14.99 6.99
C LYS A 17 -10.69 -15.85 6.55
N GLU A 18 -10.80 -16.51 5.40
CA GLU A 18 -9.72 -17.33 4.84
C GLU A 18 -8.47 -16.50 4.51
N ASP A 19 -8.63 -15.27 4.02
CA ASP A 19 -7.51 -14.36 3.75
C ASP A 19 -6.75 -14.01 5.04
N VAL A 20 -7.50 -13.77 6.14
CA VAL A 20 -6.93 -13.49 7.47
C VAL A 20 -6.26 -14.74 8.04
N ASP A 21 -6.92 -15.89 7.99
CA ASP A 21 -6.39 -17.15 8.50
C ASP A 21 -5.10 -17.55 7.78
N LYS A 22 -5.04 -17.39 6.44
CA LYS A 22 -3.81 -17.60 5.64
C LYS A 22 -2.70 -16.66 6.07
N PHE A 23 -3.00 -15.40 6.35
CA PHE A 23 -2.02 -14.42 6.81
C PHE A 23 -1.45 -14.80 8.18
N LEU A 24 -2.30 -15.16 9.14
CA LEU A 24 -1.87 -15.56 10.49
C LEU A 24 -1.12 -16.91 10.47
N SER A 25 -1.57 -17.87 9.66
CA SER A 25 -0.91 -19.18 9.51
C SER A 25 0.48 -19.08 8.89
N ALA A 26 0.76 -18.00 8.16
CA ALA A 26 2.10 -17.70 7.64
C ALA A 26 3.06 -17.12 8.70
N GLY A 27 2.66 -17.07 9.96
CA GLY A 27 3.47 -16.59 11.09
C GLY A 27 3.38 -15.08 11.35
N PHE A 28 2.44 -14.38 10.70
CA PHE A 28 2.17 -12.98 10.99
C PHE A 28 1.15 -12.82 12.14
N SER A 29 1.18 -11.68 12.81
CA SER A 29 0.34 -11.38 13.97
C SER A 29 -0.80 -10.40 13.66
N GLN A 30 -1.73 -10.24 14.59
CA GLN A 30 -2.82 -9.26 14.46
C GLN A 30 -2.29 -7.81 14.49
N GLU A 31 -1.21 -7.54 15.23
CA GLU A 31 -0.54 -6.24 15.22
C GLU A 31 -0.04 -5.89 13.82
N GLN A 32 0.40 -6.88 13.05
CA GLN A 32 0.81 -6.68 11.68
C GLN A 32 -0.37 -6.44 10.73
N ILE A 33 -1.57 -6.93 11.04
CA ILE A 33 -2.80 -6.52 10.35
C ILE A 33 -3.06 -5.02 10.59
N LEU A 34 -2.96 -4.57 11.84
CA LEU A 34 -3.09 -3.14 12.19
C LEU A 34 -2.05 -2.28 11.46
N ALA A 35 -0.80 -2.76 11.36
CA ALA A 35 0.24 -2.08 10.61
C ALA A 35 -0.08 -1.95 9.11
N VAL A 36 -0.67 -2.98 8.49
CA VAL A 36 -1.14 -2.91 7.10
C VAL A 36 -2.26 -1.88 6.94
N ILE A 37 -3.25 -1.87 7.85
CA ILE A 37 -4.35 -0.89 7.83
C ILE A 37 -3.81 0.53 7.95
N LEU A 38 -2.89 0.77 8.88
CA LEU A 38 -2.25 2.07 9.07
C LEU A 38 -1.50 2.51 7.81
N ALA A 39 -0.67 1.64 7.24
CA ALA A 39 0.11 1.93 6.05
C ALA A 39 -0.78 2.29 4.85
N ILE A 40 -1.86 1.55 4.61
CA ILE A 40 -2.83 1.83 3.55
C ILE A 40 -3.51 3.17 3.78
N SER A 41 -3.93 3.47 5.01
CA SER A 41 -4.59 4.72 5.37
C SER A 41 -3.71 5.93 5.10
N VAL A 42 -2.48 5.92 5.61
CA VAL A 42 -1.48 6.98 5.41
C VAL A 42 -1.18 7.16 3.93
N LYS A 43 -1.01 6.06 3.19
CA LYS A 43 -0.67 6.12 1.77
C LYS A 43 -1.83 6.62 0.92
N THR A 44 -3.06 6.29 1.27
CA THR A 44 -4.27 6.80 0.60
C THR A 44 -4.34 8.32 0.73
N ILE A 45 -4.21 8.85 1.95
CA ILE A 45 -4.19 10.30 2.20
C ILE A 45 -3.05 10.95 1.40
N SER A 46 -1.82 10.45 1.55
CA SER A 46 -0.64 10.97 0.86
C SER A 46 -0.78 10.97 -0.66
N ASN A 47 -1.29 9.89 -1.26
CA ASN A 47 -1.49 9.80 -2.71
C ASN A 47 -2.53 10.80 -3.19
N TYR A 48 -3.65 10.93 -2.49
CA TYR A 48 -4.70 11.87 -2.89
C TYR A 48 -4.19 13.30 -2.82
N THR A 49 -3.52 13.67 -1.73
CA THR A 49 -2.87 14.99 -1.61
C THR A 49 -1.89 15.22 -2.75
N ASN A 50 -0.94 14.31 -2.98
CA ASN A 50 0.08 14.52 -4.01
C ASN A 50 -0.48 14.56 -5.43
N HIS A 51 -1.50 13.75 -5.74
CA HIS A 51 -2.15 13.79 -7.06
C HIS A 51 -2.95 15.08 -7.27
N ILE A 52 -3.69 15.56 -6.26
CA ILE A 52 -4.49 16.79 -6.40
C ILE A 52 -3.59 18.02 -6.51
N PHE A 53 -2.57 18.11 -5.67
CA PHE A 53 -1.71 19.30 -5.59
C PHE A 53 -0.47 19.23 -6.50
N GLN A 54 -0.29 18.13 -7.24
CA GLN A 54 0.87 17.92 -8.12
C GLN A 54 2.20 18.16 -7.39
N THR A 55 2.31 17.63 -6.16
CA THR A 55 3.48 17.84 -5.30
C THR A 55 4.76 17.40 -6.04
N PRO A 56 5.76 18.30 -6.20
CA PRO A 56 6.98 17.97 -6.92
C PRO A 56 7.82 16.96 -6.15
N LEU A 57 8.65 16.21 -6.88
CA LEU A 57 9.62 15.30 -6.27
C LEU A 57 10.75 16.10 -5.61
N ASP A 58 11.11 15.75 -4.37
CA ASP A 58 12.24 16.37 -3.68
C ASP A 58 13.55 16.14 -4.45
N ALA A 59 14.43 17.14 -4.41
CA ALA A 59 15.71 17.10 -5.13
C ALA A 59 16.55 15.85 -4.79
N ALA A 60 16.51 15.40 -3.53
CA ALA A 60 17.23 14.20 -3.07
C ALA A 60 16.77 12.91 -3.77
N PHE A 61 15.52 12.84 -4.24
CA PHE A 61 14.96 11.67 -4.90
C PHE A 61 14.97 11.73 -6.42
N LYS A 62 15.35 12.87 -7.04
CA LYS A 62 15.37 13.02 -8.51
C LYS A 62 16.17 11.95 -9.24
N VAL A 63 17.29 11.47 -8.65
CA VAL A 63 18.10 10.39 -9.25
C VAL A 63 17.37 9.05 -9.35
N ARG A 64 16.26 8.88 -8.60
CA ARG A 64 15.40 7.69 -8.60
C ARG A 64 14.03 7.97 -9.24
N GLU A 65 13.90 9.06 -9.99
CA GLU A 65 12.65 9.40 -10.67
C GLU A 65 12.17 8.24 -11.54
N TRP A 66 10.90 7.87 -11.35
CA TRP A 66 10.26 6.82 -12.12
C TRP A 66 9.92 7.33 -13.52
N LYS A 67 10.58 6.80 -14.55
CA LYS A 67 10.39 7.22 -15.96
C LYS A 67 9.23 6.53 -16.69
N GLY A 68 8.40 5.76 -15.97
CA GLY A 68 7.32 4.98 -16.58
C GLY A 68 7.82 3.76 -17.35
N TYR A 69 6.88 2.89 -17.70
CA TYR A 69 7.05 2.06 -18.89
C TYR A 69 6.73 2.95 -20.09
N LYS A 70 7.64 3.08 -21.05
CA LYS A 70 7.30 3.66 -22.35
C LYS A 70 6.39 2.66 -23.06
N VAL A 71 5.09 2.91 -23.03
CA VAL A 71 4.15 2.22 -23.91
C VAL A 71 4.42 2.79 -25.30
N ALA A 72 4.89 1.94 -26.22
CA ALA A 72 5.15 2.30 -27.61
C ALA A 72 3.85 2.61 -28.35
#